data_AF-A0A1G1ISU4-F1
#
_entry.id   AF-A0A1G1ISU4-F1
#
_cell.length_a   1.000
_cell.length_b   1.000
_cell.length_c   1.000
_cell.angle_alpha   90.00
_cell.angle_beta   90.00
_cell.angle_gamma   90.00
#
_symmetry.space_group_name_H-M   'P 1'
#
loop_
_entity.id
_entity.type
_entity.pdbx_description
1 polymer ?
#
loop_
_entity_poly.entity_id
_entity_poly.type
_entity_poly.pdbx_seq_one_letter_code
_entity_poly.pdbx_strand_id
1 'polypeptide(L)'
;MKKWFAVFIVFTFAASLGCFASQAVYAKDAPKAVEKKAEAKAAEPAAVEREEPKVVLKFKSIEDAQEFDKLFSEKQVSFIIMAGLNKYGLQEQKNVDEIDKQIEEKFEFKMKEGKMYKLDRQKLEMLEVGDIPKQEAPE
;
A
#
# COMPACT_ATOMS: atom_id res chain seq x y z
N MET A 1 4.59 45.30 17.24
CA MET A 1 4.25 44.50 16.04
C MET A 1 4.56 43.01 16.26
N LYS A 2 3.86 42.32 17.17
CA LYS A 2 4.15 40.91 17.51
C LYS A 2 2.90 40.04 17.74
N LYS A 3 1.69 40.59 17.52
CA LYS A 3 0.42 39.89 17.77
C LYS A 3 -0.34 39.47 16.50
N TRP A 4 0.18 39.81 15.32
CA TRP A 4 -0.50 39.57 14.04
C TRP A 4 -0.01 38.30 13.31
N PHE A 5 1.12 37.73 13.72
CA PHE A 5 1.67 36.51 13.10
C PHE A 5 1.00 35.22 13.59
N ALA A 6 0.38 35.21 14.77
CA ALA A 6 -0.27 34.02 15.32
C ALA A 6 -1.57 33.63 14.59
N VAL A 7 -2.23 34.58 13.92
CA VAL A 7 -3.51 34.33 13.22
C VAL A 7 -3.30 33.63 11.88
N PHE A 8 -2.16 33.82 11.21
CA PHE A 8 -1.90 33.20 9.91
C PHE A 8 -1.53 31.71 9.99
N ILE A 9 -0.88 31.27 11.07
CA ILE A 9 -0.44 29.86 11.23
C ILE A 9 -1.63 28.93 11.49
N VAL A 10 -2.68 29.41 12.16
CA VAL A 10 -3.88 28.62 12.46
C VAL A 10 -4.74 28.41 11.20
N PHE A 11 -4.76 29.35 10.25
CA PHE A 11 -5.54 29.23 9.02
C PHE A 11 -4.91 28.29 7.97
N THR A 12 -3.59 28.15 7.94
CA THR A 12 -2.92 27.26 6.97
C THR A 12 -3.03 25.77 7.32
N PHE A 13 -3.25 25.42 8.60
CA PHE A 13 -3.36 24.01 9.02
C PHE A 13 -4.76 23.40 8.77
N ALA A 14 -5.80 24.23 8.66
CA ALA A 14 -7.17 23.76 8.41
C ALA A 14 -7.43 23.40 6.93
N ALA A 15 -6.64 23.94 6.00
CA ALA A 15 -6.79 23.66 4.56
C ALA A 15 -6.12 22.35 4.12
N SER A 16 -5.12 21.85 4.85
CA SER A 16 -4.42 20.59 4.51
C SER A 16 -5.11 19.32 5.01
N LEU A 17 -6.09 19.43 5.92
CA LEU A 17 -6.97 18.30 6.28
C LEU A 17 -8.13 18.07 5.29
N GLY A 18 -8.38 19.03 4.39
CA GLY A 18 -9.47 18.97 3.41
C GLY A 18 -9.20 18.12 2.15
N CYS A 19 -7.96 17.65 1.94
CA CYS A 19 -7.56 16.95 0.71
C CYS A 19 -7.35 15.43 0.85
N PHE A 20 -7.89 14.80 1.90
CA PHE A 20 -7.94 13.32 2.02
C PHE A 20 -9.37 12.74 1.98
N ALA A 21 -10.40 13.55 1.74
CA ALA A 21 -11.80 13.12 1.74
C ALA A 21 -12.39 12.78 0.35
N SER A 22 -11.59 12.77 -0.73
CA SER A 22 -12.10 12.58 -2.11
C SER A 22 -11.81 11.21 -2.72
N GLN A 23 -11.71 10.16 -1.90
CA GLN A 23 -11.89 8.77 -2.35
C GLN A 23 -13.12 8.16 -1.68
N ALA A 24 -14.30 8.69 -2.02
CA ALA A 24 -15.57 8.01 -1.83
C ALA A 24 -16.34 8.07 -3.16
N VAL A 25 -15.79 7.42 -4.18
CA VAL A 25 -16.52 7.14 -5.42
C VAL A 25 -17.19 5.77 -5.25
N TYR A 26 -18.49 5.73 -5.52
CA TYR A 26 -19.39 4.57 -5.53
C TYR A 26 -20.03 4.14 -4.19
N ALA A 27 -20.99 4.94 -3.75
CA ALA A 27 -22.22 4.42 -3.14
C ALA A 27 -23.42 5.09 -3.84
N LYS A 28 -23.62 4.77 -5.12
CA LYS A 28 -24.95 4.90 -5.73
C LYS A 28 -25.76 3.69 -5.25
N ASP A 29 -26.98 3.97 -4.82
CA ASP A 29 -28.02 3.03 -4.40
C ASP A 29 -27.99 2.58 -2.93
N ALA A 30 -28.45 3.46 -2.04
CA ALA A 30 -29.05 3.06 -0.76
C ALA A 30 -30.38 3.81 -0.55
N PRO A 31 -31.50 3.12 -0.29
CA PRO A 31 -32.80 3.76 -0.11
C PRO A 31 -32.88 4.48 1.25
N LYS A 32 -33.56 5.64 1.25
CA LYS A 32 -33.92 6.37 2.46
C LYS A 32 -34.81 5.50 3.35
N ALA A 33 -34.46 5.30 4.62
CA ALA A 33 -35.34 5.52 5.77
C ALA A 33 -34.73 5.07 7.11
N VAL A 34 -35.17 5.78 8.15
CA VAL A 34 -35.22 5.45 9.59
C VAL A 34 -34.02 5.88 10.43
N GLU A 35 -34.19 7.08 11.01
CA GLU A 35 -33.59 7.49 12.27
C GLU A 35 -33.79 6.41 13.35
N LYS A 36 -32.69 5.85 13.84
CA LYS A 36 -32.68 5.25 15.17
C LYS A 36 -31.46 5.78 15.91
N LYS A 37 -31.74 6.62 16.90
CA LYS A 37 -30.82 7.16 17.87
C LYS A 37 -30.21 5.98 18.66
N ALA A 38 -29.09 5.47 18.17
CA ALA A 38 -28.24 4.55 18.93
C ALA A 38 -27.18 5.42 19.60
N GLU A 39 -27.27 5.52 20.93
CA GLU A 39 -26.24 6.07 21.80
C GLU A 39 -24.96 5.25 21.60
N ALA A 40 -24.12 5.68 20.67
CA ALA A 40 -22.78 5.15 20.51
C ALA A 40 -21.97 5.65 21.70
N LYS A 41 -21.85 4.79 22.71
CA LYS A 41 -20.83 4.91 23.75
C LYS A 41 -19.48 4.86 23.03
N ALA A 42 -18.94 6.04 22.73
CA ALA A 42 -17.61 6.19 22.16
C ALA A 42 -16.63 5.53 23.13
N ALA A 43 -16.16 4.34 22.79
CA ALA A 43 -14.96 3.81 23.39
C ALA A 43 -13.85 4.80 23.02
N GLU A 44 -13.34 5.54 24.00
CA GLU A 44 -12.12 6.30 23.83
C GLU A 44 -11.05 5.35 23.26
N PRO A 45 -10.40 5.71 22.15
CA PRO A 45 -9.28 4.92 21.68
C PRO A 45 -8.24 4.92 22.80
N ALA A 46 -7.88 3.71 23.27
CA ALA A 46 -6.81 3.51 24.24
C ALA A 46 -5.62 4.36 23.81
N ALA A 47 -5.19 5.26 24.69
CA ALA A 47 -4.05 6.12 24.45
C ALA A 47 -2.85 5.22 24.15
N VAL A 48 -2.48 5.13 22.88
CA VAL A 48 -1.21 4.53 22.48
C VAL A 48 -0.14 5.43 23.08
N GLU A 49 0.54 4.98 24.13
CA GLU A 49 1.76 5.60 24.62
C GLU A 49 2.72 5.70 23.44
N ARG A 50 2.81 6.89 22.86
CA ARG A 50 3.81 7.18 21.83
C ARG A 50 5.11 7.42 22.57
N GLU A 51 6.05 6.50 22.39
CA GLU A 51 7.41 6.70 22.87
C GLU A 51 7.94 8.06 22.39
N GLU A 52 8.56 8.80 23.30
CA GLU A 52 9.15 10.09 22.95
C GLU A 52 10.31 9.91 21.96
N PRO A 53 10.45 10.80 20.95
CA PRO A 53 11.54 10.68 19.99
C PRO A 53 12.92 10.75 20.66
N LYS A 54 13.75 9.74 20.41
CA LYS A 54 15.15 9.70 20.87
C LYS A 54 16.08 10.34 19.86
N VAL A 55 16.97 11.22 20.31
CA VAL A 55 18.06 11.74 19.49
C VAL A 55 19.07 10.63 19.20
N VAL A 56 19.17 10.20 17.95
CA VAL A 56 20.08 9.11 17.51
C VAL A 56 21.34 9.61 16.81
N LEU A 57 21.33 10.84 16.28
CA LEU A 57 22.47 11.45 15.59
C LEU A 57 22.45 12.97 15.79
N LYS A 58 23.64 13.57 15.95
CA LYS A 58 23.86 15.01 15.96
C LYS A 58 24.84 15.38 14.85
N PHE A 59 24.54 16.43 14.10
CA PHE A 59 25.40 16.94 13.02
C PHE A 59 26.38 17.98 13.55
N LYS A 60 27.55 18.09 12.90
CA LYS A 60 28.60 19.04 13.28
C LYS A 60 28.40 20.42 12.63
N SER A 61 27.70 20.48 11.50
CA SER A 61 27.40 21.69 10.73
C SER A 61 26.00 21.63 10.12
N ILE A 62 25.53 22.75 9.58
CA ILE A 62 24.24 22.82 8.88
C ILE A 62 24.35 22.12 7.53
N GLU A 63 25.50 22.25 6.87
CA GLU A 63 25.82 21.64 5.59
C GLU A 63 25.74 20.11 5.69
N ASP A 64 26.35 19.52 6.72
CA ASP A 64 26.27 18.06 6.98
C ASP A 64 24.82 17.60 7.20
N ALA A 65 24.02 18.41 7.89
CA ALA A 65 22.62 18.09 8.17
C ALA A 65 21.77 18.12 6.88
N GLN A 66 22.04 19.07 5.97
CA GLN A 66 21.33 19.18 4.70
C GLN A 66 21.69 18.04 3.73
N GLU A 67 22.96 17.68 3.64
CA GLU A 67 23.39 16.55 2.82
C GLU A 67 22.80 15.24 3.34
N PHE A 68 22.82 15.04 4.66
CA PHE A 68 22.17 13.89 5.28
C PHE A 68 20.67 13.86 5.02
N ASP A 69 19.96 14.97 5.18
CA ASP A 69 18.50 15.03 5.01
C ASP A 69 18.07 14.61 3.61
N LYS A 70 18.80 15.03 2.58
CA LYS A 70 18.56 14.60 1.21
C LYS A 70 18.69 13.08 1.06
N LEU A 71 19.81 12.51 1.47
CA LEU A 71 20.08 11.07 1.36
C LEU A 71 19.11 10.24 2.21
N PHE A 72 18.82 10.72 3.41
CA PHE A 72 17.86 10.09 4.32
C PHE A 72 16.47 10.04 3.70
N SER A 73 15.98 11.18 3.20
CA SER A 73 14.67 11.27 2.55
C SER A 73 14.55 10.37 1.34
N GLU A 74 15.57 10.37 0.46
CA GLU A 74 15.62 9.48 -0.71
C GLU A 74 15.57 7.99 -0.28
N LYS A 75 16.37 7.61 0.73
CA LYS A 75 16.39 6.25 1.26
C LYS A 75 15.06 5.83 1.89
N GLN A 76 14.40 6.72 2.62
CA GLN A 76 13.07 6.45 3.20
C GLN A 76 12.03 6.21 2.11
N VAL A 77 12.04 7.01 1.03
CA VAL A 77 11.15 6.80 -0.11
C VAL A 77 11.39 5.43 -0.74
N SER A 78 12.64 5.03 -0.95
CA SER A 78 12.96 3.69 -1.48
C SER A 78 12.45 2.58 -0.57
N PHE A 79 12.60 2.70 0.76
CA PHE A 79 12.06 1.72 1.71
C PHE A 79 10.53 1.60 1.63
N ILE A 80 9.82 2.72 1.52
CA ILE A 80 8.36 2.74 1.37
C ILE A 80 7.95 2.02 0.08
N ILE A 81 8.62 2.33 -1.04
CA ILE A 81 8.33 1.70 -2.34
C ILE A 81 8.58 0.19 -2.26
N MET A 82 9.71 -0.25 -1.73
CA MET A 82 10.01 -1.68 -1.59
C MET A 82 9.00 -2.39 -0.68
N ALA A 83 8.60 -1.78 0.44
CA ALA A 83 7.57 -2.35 1.31
C ALA A 83 6.22 -2.49 0.58
N GLY A 84 5.85 -1.50 -0.23
CA GLY A 84 4.66 -1.55 -1.09
C GLY A 84 4.74 -2.68 -2.13
N LEU A 85 5.84 -2.78 -2.86
CA LEU A 85 6.07 -3.81 -3.87
C LEU A 85 6.09 -5.22 -3.26
N ASN A 86 6.74 -5.39 -2.10
CA ASN A 86 6.74 -6.67 -1.39
C ASN A 86 5.33 -7.08 -0.96
N LYS A 87 4.53 -6.14 -0.43
CA LYS A 87 3.13 -6.41 -0.08
C LYS A 87 2.31 -6.80 -1.31
N TYR A 88 2.50 -6.10 -2.41
CA TYR A 88 1.83 -6.40 -3.67
C TYR A 88 2.23 -7.79 -4.21
N GLY A 89 3.52 -8.11 -4.24
CA GLY A 89 4.01 -9.43 -4.67
C GLY A 89 3.47 -10.57 -3.81
N LEU A 90 3.41 -10.39 -2.48
CA LEU A 90 2.80 -11.37 -1.57
C LEU A 90 1.30 -11.55 -1.83
N GLN A 91 0.60 -10.50 -2.23
CA GLN A 91 -0.81 -10.58 -2.59
C GLN A 91 -1.01 -11.35 -3.91
N GLU A 92 -0.20 -11.07 -4.94
CA GLU A 92 -0.27 -11.80 -6.20
C GLU A 92 0.11 -13.27 -6.04
N GLN A 93 1.10 -13.60 -5.18
CA GLN A 93 1.41 -14.99 -4.88
C GLN A 93 0.20 -15.74 -4.30
N LYS A 94 -0.51 -15.12 -3.34
CA LYS A 94 -1.73 -15.72 -2.77
C LYS A 94 -2.82 -15.91 -3.82
N ASN A 95 -2.99 -14.94 -4.72
CA ASN A 95 -3.95 -15.04 -5.82
C ASN A 95 -3.60 -16.22 -6.75
N VAL A 96 -2.33 -16.37 -7.10
CA VAL A 96 -1.83 -17.49 -7.92
C VAL A 96 -2.10 -18.82 -7.22
N ASP A 97 -1.75 -18.94 -5.94
CA ASP A 97 -1.99 -20.17 -5.16
C ASP A 97 -3.48 -20.54 -5.10
N GLU A 98 -4.37 -19.54 -4.96
CA GLU A 98 -5.82 -19.76 -4.95
C GLU A 98 -6.35 -20.19 -6.34
N ILE A 99 -5.82 -19.59 -7.42
CA ILE A 99 -6.18 -19.98 -8.79
C ILE A 99 -5.69 -21.40 -9.08
N ASP A 100 -4.45 -21.73 -8.72
CA ASP A 100 -3.88 -23.07 -8.91
C ASP A 100 -4.71 -24.12 -8.17
N LYS A 101 -5.11 -23.83 -6.93
CA LYS A 101 -6.02 -24.71 -6.18
C LYS A 101 -7.35 -24.92 -6.92
N GLN A 102 -7.95 -23.87 -7.48
CA GLN A 102 -9.19 -24.01 -8.24
C GLN A 102 -9.01 -24.81 -9.53
N ILE A 103 -7.87 -24.69 -10.21
CA ILE A 103 -7.56 -25.47 -11.41
C ILE A 103 -7.37 -26.95 -11.04
N GLU A 104 -6.59 -27.22 -9.99
CA GLU A 104 -6.32 -28.58 -9.51
C GLU A 104 -7.60 -29.27 -9.05
N GLU A 105 -8.45 -28.59 -8.27
CA GLU A 105 -9.71 -29.16 -7.77
C GLU A 105 -10.74 -29.42 -8.87
N LYS A 106 -10.81 -28.57 -9.91
CA LYS A 106 -11.84 -28.67 -10.96
C LYS A 106 -11.42 -29.53 -12.16
N PHE A 107 -10.13 -29.58 -12.45
CA PHE A 107 -9.60 -30.18 -13.67
C PHE A 107 -8.53 -31.25 -13.42
N GLU A 108 -8.19 -31.52 -12.15
CA GLU A 108 -7.14 -32.48 -11.76
C GLU A 108 -5.79 -32.18 -12.43
N PHE A 109 -5.56 -30.90 -12.74
CA PHE A 109 -4.39 -30.43 -13.46
C PHE A 109 -3.60 -29.44 -12.63
N LYS A 110 -2.29 -29.62 -12.60
CA LYS A 110 -1.36 -28.70 -11.93
C LYS A 110 -0.40 -28.09 -12.93
N MET A 111 -0.43 -26.77 -13.03
CA MET A 111 0.55 -26.03 -13.82
C MET A 111 1.92 -26.14 -13.17
N LYS A 112 2.95 -26.40 -13.98
CA LYS A 112 4.33 -26.45 -13.49
C LYS A 112 4.88 -25.03 -13.43
N GLU A 113 5.49 -24.70 -12.30
CA GLU A 113 6.22 -23.45 -12.15
C GLU A 113 7.32 -23.35 -13.21
N GLY A 114 7.49 -22.16 -13.77
CA GLY A 114 8.48 -21.89 -14.82
C GLY A 114 8.10 -22.43 -16.21
N LYS A 115 6.92 -23.01 -16.41
CA LYS A 115 6.41 -23.43 -17.72
C LYS A 115 5.40 -22.45 -18.28
N MET A 116 5.39 -22.32 -19.61
CA MET A 116 4.35 -21.60 -20.34
C MET A 116 3.35 -22.58 -20.93
N TYR A 117 2.08 -22.16 -20.94
CA TYR A 117 0.98 -22.95 -21.46
C TYR A 117 0.16 -22.17 -22.48
N LYS A 118 -0.43 -22.88 -23.44
CA LYS A 118 -1.35 -22.34 -24.43
C LYS A 118 -2.60 -23.20 -24.50
N LEU A 119 -3.77 -22.56 -24.42
CA LEU A 119 -5.05 -23.22 -24.64
C LEU A 119 -5.40 -23.19 -26.14
N ASP A 120 -5.41 -24.35 -26.80
CA ASP A 120 -6.01 -24.52 -28.12
C ASP A 120 -7.51 -24.76 -27.95
N ARG A 121 -8.30 -23.71 -28.21
CA ARG A 121 -9.76 -23.75 -28.06
C ARG A 121 -10.48 -24.52 -29.16
N GLN A 122 -9.85 -24.72 -30.32
CA GLN A 122 -10.47 -25.48 -31.42
C GLN A 122 -10.38 -26.98 -31.13
N LYS A 123 -9.24 -27.40 -30.58
CA LYS A 123 -8.99 -28.80 -30.21
C LYS A 123 -9.34 -29.13 -28.75
N LEU A 124 -9.64 -28.12 -27.94
CA LEU A 124 -9.96 -28.24 -26.51
C LEU A 124 -8.81 -28.86 -25.69
N GLU A 125 -7.58 -28.49 -26.01
CA GLU A 125 -6.37 -29.00 -25.36
C GLU A 125 -5.49 -27.88 -24.80
N MET A 126 -4.78 -28.17 -23.69
CA MET A 126 -3.74 -27.32 -23.13
C MET A 126 -2.38 -27.85 -23.57
N LEU A 127 -1.53 -27.00 -24.13
CA LEU A 127 -0.20 -27.34 -24.62
C LEU A 127 0.87 -26.64 -23.77
N GLU A 128 1.88 -27.39 -23.32
CA GLU A 128 3.11 -26.80 -22.78
C GLU A 128 3.95 -26.26 -23.94
N VAL A 129 4.27 -24.96 -23.94
CA VAL A 129 4.90 -24.28 -25.09
C VAL A 129 6.36 -23.87 -24.83
N GLY A 130 6.91 -24.20 -23.66
CA GLY A 130 8.31 -23.95 -23.31
C GLY A 130 8.48 -23.47 -21.88
N ASP A 131 9.69 -23.00 -21.59
CA ASP A 131 10.04 -22.44 -20.28
C ASP A 131 9.83 -20.91 -20.26
N ILE A 132 9.42 -20.38 -19.12
CA ILE A 132 9.38 -18.93 -18.87
C ILE A 132 10.83 -18.42 -18.93
N PRO A 133 11.13 -17.38 -19.73
CA PRO A 133 12.46 -16.80 -19.79
C PRO A 133 12.92 -16.39 -18.40
N LYS A 134 14.09 -16.89 -17.97
CA LYS A 134 14.71 -16.44 -16.73
C LYS A 134 15.25 -15.03 -16.96
N GLN A 135 14.84 -14.08 -16.12
CA GLN A 135 15.59 -12.84 -15.99
C GLN A 135 16.89 -13.17 -15.27
N GLU A 136 18.02 -13.03 -15.97
CA GLU A 136 19.33 -13.02 -15.32
C GLU A 136 19.36 -11.83 -14.36
N ALA A 137 19.72 -12.08 -13.09
CA ALA A 137 19.96 -11.00 -12.16
C ALA A 137 21.19 -10.22 -12.67
N PRO A 138 21.16 -8.88 -12.73
CA PRO A 138 22.37 -8.12 -13.03
C PRO A 138 23.43 -8.41 -11.95
N GLU A 139 24.61 -8.85 -12.39
CA GLU A 139 25.80 -9.07 -11.54
C GLU A 139 26.23 -7.80 -10.79
#